data_AF-A0AAQ3NUR7-F1
#
_entry.id   AF-A0AAQ3NUR7-F1
#
_cell.length_a   1.000
_cell.length_b   1.000
_cell.length_c   1.000
_cell.angle_alpha   90.00
_cell.angle_beta   90.00
_cell.angle_gamma   90.00
#
_symmetry.space_group_name_H-M   'P 1'
#
loop_
_entity.id
_entity.type
_entity.pdbx_description
1 polymer ?
#
loop_
_entity_poly.entity_id
_entity_poly.type
_entity_poly.pdbx_seq_one_letter_code
_entity_poly.pdbx_strand_id
1 'polypeptide(L)'
;MGFVLQGNTYLHQDDIGNLDDEDEDKQMADTLDIAGPFTLDLVLALVGSSYSLESIYKQLFDISVLQASRHEEVYSLLRNLDVRVHVLEELVNPGVDCEVMNSRFHALSF
;
A
#
# COMPACT_ATOMS: atom_id res chain seq x y z
N MET A 1 -29.84 -8.16 26.30
CA MET A 1 -28.53 -8.58 25.73
C MET A 1 -27.99 -9.72 26.57
N GLY A 2 -28.51 -10.93 26.38
CA GLY A 2 -28.12 -12.12 27.13
C GLY A 2 -27.36 -13.09 26.23
N PHE A 3 -26.31 -13.71 26.76
CA PHE A 3 -25.61 -14.82 26.13
C PHE A 3 -26.12 -16.14 26.71
N VAL A 4 -26.20 -17.18 25.88
CA VAL A 4 -26.56 -18.55 26.28
C VAL A 4 -25.33 -19.44 26.11
N LEU A 5 -25.03 -20.24 27.13
CA LEU A 5 -23.93 -21.20 27.07
C LEU A 5 -24.41 -22.50 26.43
N GLN A 6 -23.85 -22.85 25.27
CA GLN A 6 -24.08 -24.13 24.61
C GLN A 6 -22.76 -24.92 24.58
N GLY A 7 -22.68 -25.96 25.42
CA GLY A 7 -21.42 -26.66 25.67
C GLY A 7 -20.41 -25.73 26.34
N ASN A 8 -19.29 -25.42 25.66
CA ASN A 8 -18.23 -24.53 26.15
C ASN A 8 -18.22 -23.16 25.45
N THR A 9 -19.21 -22.86 24.62
CA THR A 9 -19.25 -21.61 23.82
C THR A 9 -20.45 -20.76 24.23
N TYR A 10 -20.23 -19.47 24.44
CA TYR A 10 -21.28 -18.49 24.70
C TYR A 10 -21.79 -17.92 23.37
N LEU A 11 -23.08 -18.11 23.09
CA LEU A 11 -23.77 -17.62 21.89
C LEU A 11 -24.68 -16.46 22.26
N HIS A 12 -24.80 -15.47 21.38
CA HIS A 12 -25.78 -14.40 21.58
C HIS A 12 -27.20 -14.97 21.33
N GLN A 13 -28.19 -14.53 22.11
CA GLN A 13 -29.58 -14.99 21.93
C GLN A 13 -30.11 -14.79 20.50
N ASP A 14 -29.60 -13.80 19.79
CA ASP A 14 -29.99 -13.48 18.41
C ASP A 14 -29.39 -14.45 17.36
N ASP A 15 -28.32 -15.18 17.73
CA ASP A 15 -27.66 -16.17 16.86
C ASP A 15 -28.36 -17.54 16.90
N ILE A 16 -29.25 -17.76 17.87
CA ILE A 16 -30.11 -18.95 17.95
C ILE A 16 -31.30 -18.68 17.01
N GLY A 17 -30.99 -18.63 15.72
CA GLY A 17 -31.92 -18.27 14.66
C GLY A 17 -33.14 -19.18 14.66
N ASN A 18 -34.31 -18.55 14.71
CA ASN A 18 -35.59 -19.13 14.39
C ASN A 18 -35.47 -19.86 13.03
N LEU A 19 -35.67 -21.17 13.02
CA LEU A 19 -35.93 -21.94 11.80
C LEU A 19 -37.34 -21.54 11.33
N ASP A 20 -37.44 -20.38 10.70
CA ASP A 20 -38.54 -20.10 9.81
C ASP A 20 -37.95 -19.53 8.53
N ASP A 21 -38.19 -20.31 7.49
CA ASP A 21 -37.82 -20.13 6.11
C ASP A 21 -38.15 -18.70 5.65
N GLU A 22 -37.26 -18.08 4.85
CA GLU A 22 -37.55 -17.67 3.47
C GLU A 22 -36.22 -17.45 2.73
N ASP A 23 -36.09 -18.13 1.59
CA ASP A 23 -35.06 -17.96 0.58
C ASP A 23 -35.00 -16.50 0.10
N GLU A 24 -33.92 -15.78 0.39
CA GLU A 24 -33.54 -14.61 -0.40
C GLU A 24 -32.04 -14.64 -0.70
N ASP A 25 -31.76 -14.79 -2.00
CA ASP A 25 -30.46 -14.74 -2.66
C ASP A 25 -29.55 -13.63 -2.11
N LYS A 26 -28.66 -13.97 -1.17
CA LYS A 26 -27.58 -13.06 -0.77
C LYS A 26 -26.53 -13.02 -1.88
N GLN A 27 -26.66 -12.00 -2.71
CA GLN A 27 -25.71 -11.57 -3.74
C GLN A 27 -24.28 -11.68 -3.22
N MET A 28 -23.42 -12.34 -4.00
CA MET A 28 -21.97 -12.34 -3.81
C MET A 28 -21.51 -10.87 -3.84
N ALA A 29 -21.22 -10.29 -2.68
CA ALA A 29 -20.56 -9.01 -2.63
C ALA A 29 -19.19 -9.19 -3.28
N ASP A 30 -18.98 -8.51 -4.42
CA ASP A 30 -17.67 -8.45 -5.07
C ASP A 30 -16.63 -8.04 -4.02
N THR A 31 -15.70 -8.95 -3.74
CA THR A 31 -14.52 -8.63 -2.95
C THR A 31 -13.75 -7.58 -3.74
N LEU A 32 -13.86 -6.33 -3.30
CA LEU A 32 -13.14 -5.20 -3.85
C LEU A 32 -11.65 -5.50 -3.66
N ASP A 33 -10.99 -5.93 -4.74
CA ASP A 33 -9.54 -6.07 -4.82
C ASP A 33 -8.95 -4.66 -4.77
N ILE A 34 -8.81 -4.12 -3.55
CA ILE A 34 -8.13 -2.85 -3.31
C ILE A 34 -6.64 -3.14 -3.41
N ALA A 35 -6.15 -3.10 -4.64
CA ALA A 35 -4.75 -2.90 -4.94
C ALA A 35 -4.28 -1.57 -4.28
N GLY A 36 -3.47 -1.67 -3.22
CA GLY A 36 -2.64 -0.57 -2.73
C GLY A 36 -2.66 -0.36 -1.21
N PRO A 37 -1.64 -0.83 -0.46
CA PRO A 37 -1.59 -0.70 0.99
C PRO A 37 -0.97 0.63 1.44
N PHE A 38 -1.59 1.76 1.13
CA PHE A 38 -1.16 3.03 1.75
C PHE A 38 -2.26 4.08 2.01
N THR A 39 -3.45 3.94 1.40
CA THR A 39 -4.50 4.96 1.55
C THR A 39 -5.61 4.56 2.52
N LEU A 40 -6.03 3.29 2.53
CA LEU A 40 -7.17 2.86 3.34
C LEU A 40 -6.85 2.86 4.84
N ASP A 41 -5.65 2.43 5.22
CA ASP A 41 -5.24 2.30 6.63
C ASP A 41 -5.01 3.66 7.30
N LEU A 42 -4.49 4.63 6.54
CA LEU A 42 -4.32 6.01 7.00
C LEU A 42 -5.67 6.73 7.14
N VAL A 43 -6.62 6.46 6.23
CA VAL A 43 -7.96 7.03 6.26
C VAL A 43 -8.80 6.42 7.39
N LEU A 44 -8.70 5.11 7.64
CA LEU A 44 -9.36 4.45 8.77
C LEU A 44 -8.77 4.91 10.12
N ALA A 45 -7.45 5.09 10.21
CA ALA A 45 -6.81 5.66 11.40
C ALA A 45 -7.22 7.13 11.64
N LEU A 46 -7.47 7.90 10.58
CA LEU A 46 -7.93 9.29 10.63
C LEU A 46 -9.40 9.41 11.04
N VAL A 47 -10.26 8.50 10.58
CA VAL A 47 -11.69 8.45 10.95
C VAL A 47 -11.87 8.02 12.42
N GLY A 48 -10.95 7.22 12.96
CA GLY A 48 -11.02 6.69 14.32
C GLY A 48 -10.53 7.62 15.43
N SER A 49 -9.96 8.79 15.12
CA SER A 49 -9.33 9.60 16.16
C SER A 49 -9.53 11.10 15.98
N SER A 50 -9.93 11.71 17.09
CA SER A 50 -10.05 13.14 17.37
C SER A 50 -8.69 13.84 17.35
N TYR A 51 -7.95 13.74 16.25
CA TYR A 51 -6.68 14.41 16.06
C TYR A 51 -6.91 15.90 15.78
N SER A 52 -6.20 16.77 16.51
CA SER A 52 -6.12 18.20 16.16
C SER A 52 -5.45 18.34 14.79
N LEU A 53 -5.89 19.29 13.95
CA LEU A 53 -5.28 19.55 12.63
C LEU A 53 -3.75 19.68 12.72
N GLU A 54 -3.24 20.27 13.79
CA GLU A 54 -1.81 20.40 14.07
C GLU A 54 -1.08 19.05 14.13
N SER A 55 -1.70 18.04 14.76
CA SER A 55 -1.11 16.70 14.85
C SER A 55 -1.09 15.98 13.51
N ILE A 56 -2.08 16.22 12.65
CA ILE A 56 -2.13 15.68 11.28
C ILE A 56 -1.04 16.34 10.43
N TYR A 57 -0.89 17.67 10.50
CA TYR A 57 0.16 18.39 9.78
C TYR A 57 1.56 17.90 10.17
N LYS A 58 1.80 17.73 11.47
CA LYS A 58 3.08 17.19 11.96
C LYS A 58 3.35 15.78 11.44
N GLN A 59 2.37 14.88 11.52
CA GLN A 59 2.51 13.51 11.01
C GLN A 59 2.77 13.49 9.50
N LEU A 60 2.05 14.30 8.71
CA LEU A 60 2.27 14.41 7.27
C LEU A 60 3.66 14.93 6.94
N PHE A 61 4.14 15.94 7.68
CA PHE A 61 5.49 16.45 7.53
C PHE A 61 6.54 15.35 7.80
N ASP A 62 6.44 14.64 8.92
CA ASP A 62 7.37 13.58 9.29
C ASP A 62 7.38 12.45 8.24
N ILE A 63 6.21 12.06 7.72
CA ILE A 63 6.08 11.08 6.64
C ILE A 63 6.72 11.60 5.34
N SER A 64 6.53 12.87 5.00
CA SER A 64 7.10 13.48 3.79
C SER A 64 8.63 13.46 3.81
N VAL A 65 9.23 13.76 4.97
CA VAL A 65 10.68 13.75 5.16
C VAL A 65 11.23 12.33 5.04
N LEU A 66 10.56 11.36 5.67
CA LEU A 66 10.93 9.95 5.57
C LEU A 66 10.81 9.43 4.12
N GLN A 67 9.78 9.85 3.40
CA GLN A 67 9.58 9.49 1.99
C GLN A 67 10.68 10.07 1.11
N ALA A 68 11.05 11.35 1.28
CA ALA A 68 12.14 11.97 0.54
C ALA A 68 13.48 11.26 0.81
N SER A 69 13.78 10.94 2.08
CA SER A 69 15.00 10.21 2.44
C SER A 69 15.07 8.82 1.79
N ARG A 70 13.97 8.06 1.81
CA ARG A 70 13.92 6.74 1.16
C ARG A 70 13.99 6.84 -0.35
N HIS A 71 13.40 7.87 -0.94
CA HIS A 71 13.48 8.10 -2.38
C HIS A 71 14.92 8.33 -2.82
N GLU A 72 15.68 9.17 -2.11
CA GLU A 72 17.09 9.42 -2.40
C GLU A 72 17.95 8.15 -2.26
N GLU A 73 17.68 7.31 -1.26
CA GLU A 73 18.38 6.04 -1.09
C GLU A 73 18.15 5.10 -2.30
N VAL A 74 16.88 4.91 -2.68
CA VAL A 74 16.52 4.08 -3.84
C VAL A 74 17.09 4.65 -5.13
N TYR A 75 17.02 5.97 -5.31
CA TYR A 75 17.56 6.64 -6.49
C TYR A 75 19.08 6.45 -6.60
N SER A 76 19.81 6.57 -5.48
CA SER A 76 21.24 6.30 -5.42
C SER A 76 21.58 4.85 -5.78
N LEU A 77 20.82 3.88 -5.26
CA LEU A 77 21.00 2.47 -5.59
C LEU A 77 20.76 2.19 -7.07
N LEU A 78 19.69 2.74 -7.65
CA LEU A 78 19.38 2.61 -9.08
C LEU A 78 20.48 3.22 -9.95
N ARG A 79 20.97 4.42 -9.60
CA ARG A 79 22.08 5.05 -10.30
C ARG A 79 23.34 4.20 -10.27
N ASN A 80 23.67 3.61 -9.11
CA ASN A 80 24.84 2.73 -9.00
C ASN A 80 24.68 1.43 -9.82
N LEU A 81 23.46 0.88 -9.90
CA LEU A 81 23.17 -0.25 -10.77
C LEU A 81 23.34 0.13 -12.24
N ASP A 82 22.82 1.27 -12.67
CA ASP A 82 22.94 1.77 -14.04
C ASP A 82 24.41 1.91 -14.47
N VAL A 83 25.25 2.51 -13.61
CA VAL A 83 26.70 2.61 -13.85
C VAL A 83 27.33 1.23 -14.00
N ARG A 84 26.99 0.27 -13.14
CA ARG A 84 27.54 -1.09 -13.20
C ARG A 84 27.08 -1.84 -14.45
N VAL A 85 25.83 -1.69 -14.85
CA VAL A 85 25.30 -2.25 -16.09
C VAL A 85 26.03 -1.65 -17.28
N HIS A 86 26.20 -0.34 -17.31
CA HIS A 86 26.92 0.34 -18.39
C HIS A 86 28.37 -0.16 -18.53
N VAL A 87 29.11 -0.27 -17.41
CA VAL A 87 30.47 -0.83 -17.43
C VAL A 87 30.47 -2.27 -17.95
N LEU A 88 29.47 -3.09 -17.60
CA LEU A 88 29.34 -4.45 -18.12
C LEU A 88 28.99 -4.47 -19.61
N GLU A 89 28.13 -3.56 -20.07
CA GLU A 89 27.78 -3.41 -21.49
C GLU A 89 29.00 -3.03 -22.34
N GLU A 90 29.85 -2.12 -21.86
CA GLU A 90 31.11 -1.76 -22.52
C GLU A 90 32.08 -2.95 -22.60
N LEU A 91 32.16 -3.76 -21.54
CA LEU A 91 32.99 -4.97 -21.52
C LEU A 91 32.48 -6.05 -22.48
N VAL A 92 31.16 -6.16 -22.65
CA VAL A 92 30.53 -7.14 -23.55
C VAL A 92 30.57 -6.66 -25.00
N ASN A 93 30.45 -5.35 -25.24
CA ASN A 93 30.44 -4.74 -26.57
C ASN A 93 31.44 -3.58 -26.66
N PRO A 94 32.75 -3.85 -26.82
CA PRO A 94 33.80 -2.83 -26.79
C PRO A 94 33.85 -1.91 -28.04
N GLY A 95 32.71 -1.56 -28.64
CA GLY A 95 32.67 -0.73 -29.86
C GLY A 95 31.29 -0.34 -30.40
N VAL A 96 30.24 -0.27 -29.58
CA VAL A 96 28.96 0.33 -30.00
C VAL A 96 28.81 1.67 -29.29
N ASP A 97 29.11 2.74 -30.02
CA ASP A 97 29.18 4.11 -29.52
C ASP A 97 27.87 4.58 -28.86
N CYS A 98 28.04 5.09 -27.63
CA CYS A 98 27.39 6.15 -26.85
C CYS A 98 26.18 6.99 -27.37
N GLU A 99 25.33 6.55 -28.29
CA GLU A 99 24.20 7.38 -28.77
C GLU A 99 22.92 7.36 -27.90
N VAL A 100 22.81 6.48 -26.91
CA VAL A 100 21.51 6.24 -26.23
C VAL A 100 21.31 7.05 -24.94
N MET A 101 22.37 7.65 -24.37
CA MET A 101 22.31 8.11 -22.98
C MET A 101 21.64 9.47 -22.71
N ASN A 102 21.34 10.31 -23.70
CA ASN A 102 20.77 11.64 -23.41
C ASN A 102 19.23 11.74 -23.49
N SER A 103 18.52 10.64 -23.77
CA SER A 103 17.05 10.67 -23.94
C SER A 103 16.24 10.01 -22.81
N ARG A 104 16.88 9.26 -21.89
CA ARG A 104 16.13 8.45 -20.91
C ARG A 104 15.83 9.14 -19.57
N PHE A 105 16.64 10.12 -19.16
CA PHE A 105 16.42 10.81 -17.88
C PHE A 105 15.43 11.99 -17.96
N HIS A 106 15.20 12.56 -19.15
CA HIS A 106 14.25 13.67 -19.31
C HIS A 106 12.77 13.26 -19.24
N ALA A 107 12.45 11.95 -19.26
CA ALA A 107 11.08 11.45 -19.25
C ALA A 107 10.52 11.15 -17.84
N LEU A 108 11.31 11.35 -16.76
CA LEU A 108 10.92 11.00 -15.40
C LEU A 108 10.90 12.18 -14.40
N SER A 109 11.14 13.41 -14.85
CA SER A 109 10.85 14.61 -14.06
C SER A 109 9.39 15.03 -14.27
N PHE A 110 8.52 14.64 -13.35
CA PHE A 110 7.22 15.28 -13.11
C PHE A 110 7.31 16.17 -11.87
#